data_AF-A0A535MVM1-F1
#
_entry.id   AF-A0A535MVM1-F1
#
_cell.length_a   1.000
_cell.length_b   1.000
_cell.length_c   1.000
_cell.angle_alpha   90.00
_cell.angle_beta   90.00
_cell.angle_gamma   90.00
#
_symmetry.space_group_name_H-M   'P 1'
#
loop_
_entity.id
_entity.type
_entity.pdbx_description
1 polymer ?
#
loop_
_entity_poly.entity_id
_entity_poly.type
_entity_poly.pdbx_seq_one_letter_code
_entity_poly.pdbx_strand_id
1 'polypeptide(L)'
;MRLHREHGITAALGVSVVLALVDLQWSYTLHYKLAQPDFYVYYLAAQLGRADSWAAIYDPAVFLPPVTAAVGKPLPYLNPPELAWLVTPLSFLPYALAAWIWTGLLAAAFVLVWYLVAPGRRIVRLIHGLGAAVLLPVFVGILFGQASLLVVAAVALS
;
A
#
# COMPACT_ATOMS: atom_id res chain seq x y z
N MET A 1 -3.94 -35.34 16.39
CA MET A 1 -3.95 -35.58 14.93
C MET A 1 -2.76 -34.86 14.30
N ARG A 2 -1.75 -35.58 13.78
CA ARG A 2 -0.67 -34.97 12.99
C ARG A 2 -1.21 -34.76 11.58
N LEU A 3 -1.49 -33.51 11.20
CA LEU A 3 -1.72 -33.20 9.78
C LEU A 3 -0.45 -33.61 9.01
N HIS A 4 -0.59 -34.48 8.03
CA HIS A 4 0.48 -34.70 7.05
C HIS A 4 0.80 -33.35 6.41
N ARG A 5 2.10 -33.06 6.24
CA ARG A 5 2.61 -31.77 5.75
C ARG A 5 1.93 -31.29 4.47
N GLU A 6 1.53 -32.23 3.61
CA GLU A 6 0.80 -31.98 2.36
C GLU A 6 -0.60 -31.42 2.60
N HIS A 7 -1.36 -31.97 3.55
CA HIS A 7 -2.69 -31.46 3.91
C HIS A 7 -2.62 -30.05 4.50
N GLY A 8 -1.55 -29.74 5.25
CA GLY A 8 -1.32 -28.40 5.78
C GLY A 8 -1.05 -27.36 4.69
N ILE A 9 -0.32 -27.73 3.64
CA ILE A 9 -0.04 -26.86 2.49
C ILE A 9 -1.32 -26.60 1.70
N THR A 10 -2.09 -27.65 1.39
CA THR A 10 -3.36 -27.52 0.66
C THR A 10 -4.37 -26.67 1.42
N ALA A 11 -4.46 -26.84 2.75
CA ALA A 11 -5.31 -26.01 3.59
C ALA A 11 -4.87 -24.54 3.59
N ALA A 12 -3.57 -24.26 3.72
CA ALA A 12 -3.05 -22.88 3.69
C ALA A 12 -3.31 -22.18 2.35
N LEU A 13 -3.12 -22.90 1.23
CA LEU A 13 -3.44 -22.38 -0.10
C LEU A 13 -4.94 -22.16 -0.27
N GLY A 14 -5.77 -23.08 0.20
CA GLY A 14 -7.24 -22.94 0.16
C GLY A 14 -7.72 -21.72 0.94
N VAL A 15 -7.20 -21.51 2.16
CA VAL A 15 -7.51 -20.32 2.98
C VAL A 15 -7.05 -19.04 2.27
N SER A 16 -5.84 -19.04 1.69
CA SER A 16 -5.29 -17.89 0.96
C SER A 16 -6.19 -17.48 -0.22
N VAL A 17 -6.69 -18.46 -0.98
CA VAL A 17 -7.63 -18.20 -2.09
C VAL A 17 -8.95 -17.62 -1.58
N VAL A 18 -9.52 -18.17 -0.50
CA VAL A 18 -10.76 -17.64 0.08
C VAL A 18 -10.59 -16.19 0.54
N LEU A 19 -9.49 -15.88 1.23
CA LEU A 19 -9.18 -14.51 1.66
C LEU A 19 -9.02 -13.57 0.48
N ALA A 20 -8.29 -13.98 -0.57
CA ALA A 20 -8.14 -13.18 -1.79
C ALA A 20 -9.50 -12.84 -2.44
N LEU A 21 -10.42 -13.80 -2.49
CA LEU A 21 -11.76 -13.59 -3.05
C LEU A 21 -12.60 -12.64 -2.18
N VAL A 22 -12.55 -12.79 -0.86
CA VAL A 22 -13.23 -11.90 0.09
C VAL A 22 -12.68 -10.48 -0.04
N ASP A 23 -11.37 -10.32 -0.12
CA ASP A 23 -10.70 -9.03 -0.23
C ASP A 23 -11.01 -8.33 -1.55
N LEU A 24 -11.00 -9.10 -2.65
CA LEU A 24 -11.42 -8.60 -3.95
C LEU A 24 -12.89 -8.17 -3.93
N GLN A 25 -13.78 -8.97 -3.37
CA GLN A 25 -15.20 -8.65 -3.24
C GLN A 25 -15.41 -7.37 -2.41
N TRP A 26 -14.69 -7.25 -1.28
CA TRP A 26 -14.75 -6.07 -0.43
C TRP A 26 -14.23 -4.83 -1.15
N SER A 27 -13.17 -4.95 -1.95
CA SER A 27 -12.59 -3.83 -2.71
C SER A 27 -13.59 -3.14 -3.64
N TYR A 28 -14.57 -3.87 -4.20
CA TYR A 28 -15.64 -3.29 -5.01
C TYR A 28 -16.59 -2.37 -4.24
N THR A 29 -16.65 -2.48 -2.90
CA THR A 29 -17.41 -1.53 -2.08
C THR A 29 -16.69 -0.19 -1.93
N LEU A 30 -15.38 -0.18 -2.15
CA LEU A 30 -14.50 0.98 -2.00
C LEU A 30 -14.52 1.81 -3.29
N HIS A 31 -15.66 2.46 -3.53
CA HIS A 31 -15.85 3.31 -4.71
C HIS A 31 -14.97 4.56 -4.63
N TYR A 32 -13.85 4.56 -5.36
CA TYR A 32 -12.96 5.70 -5.56
C TYR A 32 -12.87 6.05 -7.04
N LYS A 33 -12.66 7.32 -7.36
CA LYS A 33 -12.47 7.79 -8.75
C LYS A 33 -11.06 7.52 -9.28
N LEU A 34 -10.09 7.35 -8.38
CA LEU A 34 -8.70 7.07 -8.69
C LEU A 34 -8.32 5.67 -8.22
N ALA A 35 -7.43 5.02 -8.98
CA ALA A 35 -6.96 3.67 -8.67
C ALA A 35 -6.20 3.60 -7.33
N GLN A 36 -5.41 4.63 -7.00
CA GLN A 36 -4.56 4.68 -5.80
C GLN A 36 -4.88 5.90 -4.93
N PRO A 37 -6.03 5.91 -4.23
CA PRO A 37 -6.49 7.07 -3.48
C PRO A 37 -5.50 7.49 -2.38
N ASP A 38 -4.87 6.53 -1.69
CA ASP A 38 -3.95 6.81 -0.59
C ASP A 38 -2.61 7.39 -1.11
N PHE A 39 -2.08 6.86 -2.22
CA PHE A 39 -0.91 7.47 -2.85
C PHE A 39 -1.19 8.88 -3.36
N TYR A 40 -2.40 9.14 -3.91
CA TYR A 40 -2.78 10.48 -4.36
C TYR A 40 -2.72 11.51 -3.22
N VAL A 41 -3.08 11.12 -1.99
CA VAL A 41 -2.96 11.98 -0.81
C VAL A 41 -1.49 12.39 -0.58
N TYR A 42 -0.54 11.47 -0.71
CA TYR A 42 0.89 11.78 -0.54
C TYR A 42 1.42 12.63 -1.69
N TYR A 43 1.01 12.31 -2.91
CA TYR A 43 1.37 13.02 -4.13
C TYR A 43 0.88 14.47 -4.11
N LEU A 44 -0.38 14.69 -3.72
CA LEU A 44 -0.97 16.03 -3.59
C LEU A 44 -0.27 16.83 -2.49
N ALA A 45 0.01 16.23 -1.33
CA ALA A 45 0.75 16.88 -0.25
C ALA A 45 2.14 17.32 -0.72
N ALA A 46 2.83 16.49 -1.48
CA ALA A 46 4.11 16.83 -2.08
C ALA A 46 4.01 17.99 -3.09
N GLN A 47 2.92 18.06 -3.89
CA GLN A 47 2.69 19.17 -4.80
C GLN A 47 2.40 20.48 -4.06
N LEU A 48 1.47 20.47 -3.10
CA LEU A 48 1.08 21.64 -2.31
C LEU A 48 2.23 22.13 -1.42
N GLY A 49 2.97 21.22 -0.80
CA GLY A 49 4.13 21.57 0.02
C GLY A 49 5.23 22.29 -0.76
N ARG A 50 5.40 21.96 -2.04
CA ARG A 50 6.30 22.67 -2.95
C ARG A 50 5.75 23.98 -3.49
N ALA A 51 4.44 24.04 -3.77
CA ALA A 51 3.82 25.20 -4.41
C ALA A 51 3.54 26.34 -3.42
N ASP A 52 3.10 25.99 -2.20
CA ASP A 52 2.64 26.95 -1.20
C ASP A 52 3.51 26.91 0.06
N SER A 53 3.30 25.90 0.91
CA SER A 53 4.09 25.65 2.10
C SER A 53 3.85 24.26 2.66
N TRP A 54 4.83 23.71 3.37
CA TRP A 54 4.67 22.44 4.09
C TRP A 54 3.64 22.49 5.22
N ALA A 55 3.26 23.68 5.71
CA ALA A 55 2.17 23.82 6.68
C ALA A 55 0.79 23.71 6.02
N ALA A 56 0.65 24.19 4.78
CA ALA A 56 -0.61 24.19 4.04
C ALA A 56 -1.13 22.78 3.73
N ILE A 57 -0.27 21.76 3.69
CA ILE A 57 -0.68 20.37 3.47
C ILE A 57 -1.62 19.85 4.58
N TYR A 58 -1.57 20.46 5.77
CA TYR A 58 -2.41 20.12 6.91
C TYR A 58 -3.64 21.01 7.06
N ASP A 59 -3.78 22.08 6.26
CA ASP A 59 -4.95 22.93 6.27
C ASP A 59 -6.08 22.25 5.48
N PRO A 60 -7.18 21.81 6.13
CA PRO A 60 -8.29 21.14 5.44
C PRO A 60 -8.95 22.04 4.39
N ALA A 61 -8.95 23.37 4.57
CA ALA A 61 -9.53 24.29 3.60
C ALA A 61 -8.76 24.31 2.28
N VAL A 62 -7.45 24.03 2.32
CA VAL A 62 -6.58 23.93 1.15
C VAL A 62 -6.58 22.51 0.58
N PHE A 63 -6.44 21.50 1.45
CA PHE A 63 -6.20 20.12 1.03
C PHE A 63 -7.47 19.38 0.59
N LEU A 64 -8.59 19.55 1.31
CA LEU A 64 -9.80 18.73 1.08
C LEU A 64 -10.49 19.00 -0.27
N PRO A 65 -10.60 20.24 -0.78
CA PRO A 65 -11.26 20.47 -2.07
C PRO A 65 -10.60 19.72 -3.24
N PRO A 66 -9.28 19.83 -3.51
CA PRO A 66 -8.65 19.14 -4.63
C PRO A 66 -8.65 17.61 -4.46
N VAL A 67 -8.38 17.07 -3.26
CA VAL A 67 -8.42 15.62 -3.04
C VAL A 67 -9.83 15.04 -3.22
N THR A 68 -10.86 15.74 -2.74
CA THR A 68 -12.25 15.27 -2.89
C THR A 68 -12.68 15.29 -4.36
N ALA A 69 -12.26 16.32 -5.11
CA ALA A 69 -12.54 16.39 -6.54
C ALA A 69 -11.90 15.21 -7.30
N ALA A 70 -10.64 14.91 -6.99
CA ALA A 70 -9.86 13.87 -7.66
C ALA A 70 -10.25 12.44 -7.25
N VAL A 71 -10.37 12.19 -5.94
CA VAL A 71 -10.58 10.86 -5.37
C VAL A 71 -12.07 10.50 -5.23
N GLY A 72 -12.94 11.52 -5.12
CA GLY A 72 -14.38 11.36 -4.87
C GLY A 72 -14.76 11.26 -3.39
N LYS A 73 -13.79 11.35 -2.47
CA LYS A 73 -14.01 11.35 -1.02
C LYS A 73 -13.08 12.34 -0.32
N PRO A 74 -13.50 12.95 0.80
CA PRO A 74 -12.64 13.80 1.60
C PRO A 74 -11.60 12.95 2.34
N LEU A 75 -10.34 13.03 1.91
CA LEU A 75 -9.22 12.34 2.53
C LEU A 75 -8.19 13.38 3.00
N PRO A 76 -8.13 13.73 4.30
CA PRO A 76 -7.14 14.66 4.81
C PRO A 76 -5.73 14.05 4.80
N TYR A 77 -4.71 14.90 4.74
CA TYR A 77 -3.33 14.47 4.95
C TYR A 77 -3.05 14.32 6.45
N LEU A 78 -2.88 13.08 6.91
CA LEU A 78 -2.68 12.75 8.34
C LEU A 78 -1.27 12.21 8.65
N ASN A 79 -0.38 12.23 7.66
CA ASN A 79 0.94 11.63 7.79
C ASN A 79 1.97 12.66 8.27
N PRO A 80 3.10 12.23 8.84
CA PRO A 80 4.24 13.11 9.10
C PRO A 80 4.74 13.78 7.80
N PRO A 81 5.26 15.01 7.86
CA PRO A 81 5.64 15.78 6.66
C PRO A 81 6.75 15.09 5.86
N GLU A 82 7.57 14.27 6.52
CA GLU A 82 8.65 13.48 5.92
C GLU A 82 8.13 12.53 4.83
N LEU A 83 6.88 12.04 4.94
CA LEU A 83 6.30 11.22 3.89
C LEU A 83 6.02 12.04 2.62
N ALA A 84 5.55 13.29 2.75
CA ALA A 84 5.39 14.17 1.60
C ALA A 84 6.76 14.54 1.00
N TRP A 85 7.78 14.76 1.84
CA TRP A 85 9.15 14.99 1.38
C TRP A 85 9.70 13.80 0.58
N LEU A 86 9.46 12.57 1.06
CA LEU A 86 9.83 11.35 0.36
C LEU A 86 9.16 11.24 -1.02
N VAL A 87 7.89 11.64 -1.14
CA VAL A 87 7.13 11.61 -2.40
C VAL A 87 7.44 12.81 -3.30
N THR A 88 8.14 13.83 -2.80
CA THR A 88 8.42 15.08 -3.53
C THR A 88 9.06 14.88 -4.91
N PRO A 89 10.07 14.00 -5.10
CA PRO A 89 10.63 13.75 -6.42
C PRO A 89 9.59 13.22 -7.43
N LEU A 90 8.63 12.41 -6.98
CA LEU A 90 7.59 11.86 -7.84
C LEU A 90 6.55 12.91 -8.23
N SER A 91 6.39 13.97 -7.43
CA SER A 91 5.40 15.03 -7.66
C SER A 91 5.71 15.92 -8.89
N PHE A 92 6.91 15.80 -9.47
CA PHE A 92 7.30 16.44 -10.74
C PHE A 92 6.82 15.65 -11.96
N LEU A 93 6.39 14.40 -11.78
CA LEU A 93 5.92 13.52 -12.84
C LEU A 93 4.39 13.58 -12.92
N PRO A 94 3.79 13.25 -14.08
CA PRO A 94 2.35 13.01 -14.15
C PRO A 94 1.93 11.92 -13.16
N TYR A 95 0.79 12.10 -12.50
CA TYR A 95 0.29 11.21 -11.45
C TYR A 95 0.33 9.72 -11.84
N ALA A 96 -0.08 9.37 -13.05
CA ALA A 96 -0.08 7.98 -13.50
C ALA A 96 1.32 7.34 -13.47
N LEU A 97 2.34 8.07 -13.90
CA LEU A 97 3.73 7.60 -13.88
C LEU A 97 4.26 7.52 -12.44
N ALA A 98 3.97 8.54 -11.62
CA ALA A 98 4.31 8.54 -10.20
C ALA A 98 3.70 7.34 -9.46
N ALA A 99 2.43 7.01 -9.76
CA ALA A 99 1.70 5.88 -9.18
C ALA A 99 2.32 4.54 -9.56
N TRP A 100 2.76 4.37 -10.82
CA TRP A 100 3.47 3.16 -11.24
C TRP A 100 4.81 2.99 -10.52
N ILE A 101 5.59 4.07 -10.39
CA ILE A 101 6.86 4.03 -9.65
C ILE A 101 6.62 3.69 -8.18
N TRP A 102 5.61 4.32 -7.56
CA TRP A 102 5.24 4.04 -6.17
C TRP A 102 4.80 2.60 -5.97
N THR A 103 3.98 2.06 -6.88
CA THR A 103 3.59 0.64 -6.86
C THR A 103 4.80 -0.27 -6.93
N GLY A 104 5.77 0.04 -7.79
CA GLY A 104 7.04 -0.68 -7.88
C GLY A 104 7.82 -0.65 -6.57
N LEU A 105 7.86 0.50 -5.89
CA LEU A 105 8.49 0.64 -4.57
C LEU A 105 7.79 -0.21 -3.50
N LEU A 106 6.46 -0.21 -3.46
CA LEU A 106 5.70 -1.05 -2.53
C LEU A 106 5.89 -2.55 -2.80
N ALA A 107 5.92 -2.96 -4.06
CA ALA A 107 6.21 -4.34 -4.45
C ALA A 107 7.64 -4.75 -4.05
N ALA A 108 8.62 -3.87 -4.25
CA ALA A 108 10.00 -4.11 -3.83
C ALA A 108 10.12 -4.21 -2.30
N ALA A 109 9.43 -3.33 -1.56
CA ALA A 109 9.37 -3.38 -0.10
C ALA A 109 8.73 -4.68 0.40
N PHE A 110 7.64 -5.12 -0.22
CA PHE A 110 7.01 -6.40 0.09
C PHE A 110 7.96 -7.59 -0.15
N VAL A 111 8.63 -7.64 -1.30
CA VAL A 111 9.62 -8.68 -1.62
C VAL A 111 10.78 -8.66 -0.62
N LEU A 112 11.23 -7.47 -0.20
CA LEU A 112 12.28 -7.31 0.80
C LEU A 112 11.84 -7.85 2.16
N VAL A 113 10.67 -7.47 2.65
CA VAL A 113 10.10 -7.99 3.91
C VAL A 113 9.96 -9.50 3.87
N TRP A 114 9.40 -10.03 2.78
CA TRP A 114 9.30 -11.47 2.56
C TRP A 114 10.70 -12.11 2.57
N TYR A 115 11.68 -11.49 1.94
CA TYR A 115 13.04 -12.01 1.92
C TYR A 115 13.68 -12.06 3.33
N LEU A 116 13.46 -11.05 4.16
CA LEU A 116 14.10 -10.93 5.46
C LEU A 116 13.41 -11.76 6.55
N VAL A 117 12.07 -11.76 6.57
CA VAL A 117 11.30 -12.20 7.75
C VAL A 117 10.63 -13.55 7.57
N ALA A 118 10.37 -13.99 6.33
CA ALA A 118 9.54 -15.18 6.14
C ALA A 118 10.25 -16.48 6.61
N PRO A 119 9.58 -17.29 7.46
CA PRO A 119 10.19 -18.45 8.08
C PRO A 119 10.31 -19.65 7.13
N GLY A 120 11.20 -20.58 7.48
CA GLY A 120 11.38 -21.85 6.78
C GLY A 120 12.26 -21.76 5.53
N ARG A 121 12.20 -22.80 4.68
CA ARG A 121 13.04 -22.95 3.46
C ARG A 121 12.19 -23.19 2.22
N ARG A 122 12.64 -22.67 1.07
CA ARG A 122 12.07 -22.88 -0.28
C ARG A 122 10.53 -22.76 -0.30
N ILE A 123 9.81 -23.87 -0.48
CA ILE A 123 8.35 -23.92 -0.63
C ILE A 123 7.62 -23.34 0.59
N VAL A 124 8.10 -23.60 1.81
CA VAL A 124 7.45 -23.05 3.02
C VAL A 124 7.51 -21.53 3.02
N ARG A 125 8.67 -20.98 2.64
CA ARG A 125 8.87 -19.54 2.54
C ARG A 125 8.03 -18.93 1.41
N LEU A 126 7.83 -19.68 0.31
CA LEU A 126 6.95 -19.29 -0.78
C LEU A 126 5.48 -19.24 -0.38
N ILE A 127 5.01 -20.21 0.41
CA ILE A 127 3.64 -20.22 0.94
C ILE A 127 3.41 -19.01 1.86
N HIS A 128 4.37 -18.65 2.71
CA HIS A 128 4.24 -17.46 3.57
C HIS A 128 4.17 -16.17 2.75
N GLY A 129 4.99 -16.05 1.70
CA GLY A 129 4.95 -14.89 0.81
C GLY A 129 3.64 -14.77 0.06
N LEU A 130 3.20 -15.85 -0.60
CA LEU A 130 1.92 -15.84 -1.31
C LEU A 130 0.74 -15.61 -0.37
N GLY A 131 0.76 -16.25 0.80
CA GLY A 131 -0.25 -16.03 1.84
C GLY A 131 -0.28 -14.58 2.30
N ALA A 132 0.88 -13.97 2.56
CA ALA A 132 0.96 -12.56 2.94
C ALA A 132 0.47 -11.62 1.84
N ALA A 133 0.78 -11.89 0.57
CA ALA A 133 0.39 -11.06 -0.56
C ALA A 133 -1.13 -10.94 -0.72
N VAL A 134 -1.87 -11.99 -0.34
CA VAL A 134 -3.33 -12.02 -0.44
C VAL A 134 -4.05 -11.65 0.86
N LEU A 135 -3.33 -11.29 1.92
CA LEU A 135 -3.97 -10.74 3.12
C LEU A 135 -4.43 -9.31 2.83
N LEU A 136 -5.66 -9.00 3.24
CA LEU A 136 -6.29 -7.70 3.04
C LEU A 136 -5.37 -6.49 3.27
N PRO A 137 -4.58 -6.40 4.36
CA PRO A 137 -3.73 -5.24 4.59
C PRO A 137 -2.63 -5.07 3.55
N VAL A 138 -2.06 -6.16 3.02
CA VAL A 138 -1.02 -6.12 1.99
C VAL A 138 -1.64 -5.86 0.63
N PHE A 139 -2.71 -6.59 0.31
CA PHE A 139 -3.44 -6.44 -0.95
C PHE A 139 -3.97 -5.00 -1.12
N VAL A 140 -4.71 -4.49 -0.12
CA VAL A 140 -5.22 -3.11 -0.12
C VAL A 140 -4.07 -2.11 -0.04
N GLY A 141 -3.02 -2.42 0.73
CA GLY A 141 -1.84 -1.56 0.82
C GLY A 141 -1.19 -1.30 -0.54
N ILE A 142 -1.02 -2.34 -1.36
CA ILE A 142 -0.52 -2.19 -2.73
C ILE A 142 -1.58 -1.52 -3.63
N LEU A 143 -2.84 -1.96 -3.55
CA LEU A 143 -3.91 -1.49 -4.41
C LEU A 143 -4.14 0.02 -4.26
N PHE A 144 -4.15 0.54 -3.02
CA PHE A 144 -4.39 1.96 -2.75
C PHE A 144 -3.11 2.80 -2.67
N GLY A 145 -1.95 2.14 -2.60
CA GLY A 145 -0.66 2.81 -2.52
C GLY A 145 -0.28 3.27 -1.12
N GLN A 146 -0.59 2.50 -0.09
CA GLN A 146 -0.31 2.84 1.32
C GLN A 146 1.18 2.77 1.65
N ALA A 147 1.67 3.76 2.41
CA ALA A 147 3.04 3.79 2.91
C ALA A 147 3.33 2.74 4.00
N SER A 148 2.31 2.06 4.53
CA SER A 148 2.43 1.04 5.59
C SER A 148 3.45 -0.06 5.23
N LEU A 149 3.51 -0.51 3.98
CA LEU A 149 4.50 -1.50 3.54
C LEU A 149 5.94 -1.00 3.61
N LEU A 150 6.18 0.30 3.37
CA LEU A 150 7.50 0.90 3.55
C LEU A 150 7.89 0.93 5.03
N VAL A 151 6.93 1.22 5.92
CA VAL A 151 7.15 1.17 7.37
C VAL A 151 7.48 -0.24 7.83
N VAL A 152 6.74 -1.26 7.36
CA VAL A 152 7.03 -2.67 7.68
C VAL A 152 8.42 -3.08 7.15
N ALA A 153 8.81 -2.60 5.96
CA ALA A 153 10.15 -2.84 5.43
C ALA A 153 11.25 -2.18 6.28
N ALA A 154 11.02 -0.97 6.77
CA ALA A 154 11.95 -0.30 7.68
C ALA A 154 12.10 -1.07 9.00
N VAL A 155 11.00 -1.55 9.58
CA VAL A 155 11.03 -2.39 10.79
C VAL A 155 11.72 -3.73 10.53
N ALA A 156 11.56 -4.32 9.36
CA ALA A 156 12.24 -5.57 9.01
C ALA A 156 13.78 -5.40 8.85
N LEU A 157 14.25 -4.17 8.66
CA LEU A 157 15.67 -3.83 8.51
C LEU A 157 16.36 -3.42 9.82
N SER A 158 15.60 -3.15 10.89
CA SER A 158 16.11 -2.78 12.22
C SER A 158 16.39 -3.99 13.09
#